data_AF-A0A3B4FA90-F1
#
_entry.id   AF-A0A3B4FA90-F1
#
_cell.length_a   1.000
_cell.length_b   1.000
_cell.length_c   1.000
_cell.angle_alpha   90.00
_cell.angle_beta   90.00
_cell.angle_gamma   90.00
#
_symmetry.space_group_name_H-M   'P 1'
#
loop_
_entity.id
_entity.type
_entity.pdbx_description
1 polymer ?
#
loop_
_entity_poly.entity_id
_entity_poly.type
_entity_poly.pdbx_seq_one_letter_code
_entity_poly.pdbx_strand_id
1 'polypeptide(L)'
;MTREEDLIRIAKKLDKMVSRNNTEGAIDLLKELKGVNMTLKLLQETRIGMSVNGIRKHCTDEEVIALAKVLIKDWKRLLGTHTDLHAYYSVSTAVKWLLVQSIHQHGV
;
A
#
# COMPACT_ATOMS: atom_id res chain seq x y z
N MET A 1 20.67 5.50 9.54
CA MET A 1 19.30 4.95 9.56
C MET A 1 18.85 4.87 8.12
N THR A 2 18.38 3.71 7.68
CA THR A 2 17.87 3.56 6.31
C THR A 2 16.43 4.08 6.24
N ARG A 3 16.01 4.52 5.05
CA ARG A 3 14.63 5.00 4.83
C ARG A 3 13.57 3.97 5.22
N GLU A 4 13.88 2.68 5.08
CA GLU A 4 13.01 1.59 5.51
C GLU A 4 12.86 1.52 7.04
N GLU A 5 13.95 1.65 7.78
CA GLU A 5 13.92 1.67 9.25
C GLU A 5 13.09 2.84 9.78
N ASP A 6 13.18 4.01 9.15
CA ASP A 6 12.39 5.20 9.50
C ASP A 6 10.89 4.94 9.29
N LEU A 7 10.52 4.35 8.16
CA LEU A 7 9.13 3.97 7.87
C LEU A 7 8.60 2.93 8.87
N ILE A 8 9.41 1.93 9.24
CA ILE A 8 9.05 0.94 10.27
C ILE A 8 8.84 1.63 11.63
N ARG A 9 9.67 2.60 11.99
CA ARG A 9 9.52 3.38 13.23
C ARG A 9 8.23 4.19 13.22
N ILE A 10 7.90 4.84 12.12
CA ILE A 10 6.64 5.58 11.97
C ILE A 10 5.45 4.62 12.09
N ALA A 11 5.47 3.49 11.39
CA ALA A 11 4.40 2.48 11.47
C ALA A 11 4.12 2.05 12.91
N LYS A 12 5.19 1.70 13.66
CA LYS A 12 5.09 1.32 15.07
C LYS A 12 4.53 2.45 15.94
N LYS A 13 4.90 3.71 15.69
CA LYS A 13 4.34 4.87 16.41
C LYS A 13 2.84 5.02 16.15
N LEU A 14 2.41 4.92 14.89
CA LEU A 14 1.00 4.99 14.51
C LEU A 14 0.19 3.85 15.14
N ASP A 15 0.69 2.61 15.11
CA ASP A 15 0.03 1.47 15.74
C ASP A 15 -0.10 1.65 17.26
N LYS A 16 0.93 2.24 17.90
CA LYS A 16 0.92 2.56 19.33
C LYS A 16 -0.09 3.65 19.68
N MET A 17 -0.26 4.64 18.81
CA MET A 17 -1.29 5.68 18.95
C MET A 17 -2.70 5.08 18.90
N VAL A 18 -2.95 4.22 17.90
CA VAL A 18 -4.24 3.52 17.76
C VAL A 18 -4.53 2.64 18.97
N SER A 19 -3.56 1.82 19.42
CA SER A 19 -3.77 0.92 20.56
C SER A 19 -4.00 1.65 21.89
N ARG A 20 -3.49 2.87 22.04
CA ARG A 20 -3.72 3.73 23.21
C ARG A 20 -4.94 4.64 23.08
N ASN A 21 -5.65 4.56 21.95
CA ASN A 21 -6.74 5.47 21.59
C ASN A 21 -6.35 6.96 21.70
N ASN A 22 -5.06 7.26 21.51
CA ASN A 22 -4.54 8.63 21.50
C ASN A 22 -3.80 8.85 20.19
N THR A 23 -4.40 9.65 19.32
CA THR A 23 -3.90 9.96 17.97
C THR A 23 -3.32 11.37 17.87
N GLU A 24 -3.07 12.02 19.00
CA GLU A 24 -2.40 13.32 19.05
C GLU A 24 -1.00 13.23 18.44
N GLY A 25 -0.67 14.17 17.55
CA GLY A 25 0.58 14.16 16.79
C GLY A 25 0.63 13.18 15.61
N ALA A 26 -0.46 12.46 15.31
CA ALA A 26 -0.52 11.62 14.12
C ALA A 26 -0.36 12.45 12.83
N ILE A 27 -0.83 13.71 12.83
CA ILE A 27 -0.75 14.60 11.68
C ILE A 27 0.68 14.82 11.19
N ASP A 28 1.64 14.97 12.10
CA ASP A 28 3.04 15.23 11.75
C ASP A 28 3.68 14.00 11.11
N LEU A 29 3.37 12.82 11.65
CA LEU A 29 3.81 11.54 11.09
C LEU A 29 3.21 11.30 9.69
N LEU A 30 1.94 11.64 9.47
CA LEU A 30 1.31 11.55 8.16
C LEU A 30 1.89 12.57 7.16
N LYS A 31 2.23 13.78 7.61
CA LYS A 31 2.91 14.80 6.78
C LYS A 31 4.30 14.35 6.38
N GLU A 32 5.05 13.72 7.29
CA GLU A 32 6.35 13.11 6.99
C GLU A 32 6.21 12.04 5.91
N LEU A 33 5.23 11.14 6.04
CA LEU A 33 4.96 10.09 5.05
C LEU A 33 4.57 10.66 3.67
N LYS A 34 3.92 11.82 3.61
CA LYS A 34 3.59 12.50 2.35
C LYS A 34 4.83 13.02 1.61
N GLY A 35 5.89 13.38 2.35
CA GLY A 35 7.16 13.81 1.78
C GLY A 35 8.04 12.66 1.28
N VAL A 36 7.71 11.42 1.63
CA VAL A 36 8.47 10.24 1.19
C VAL A 36 8.04 9.82 -0.21
N ASN A 37 9.01 9.67 -1.12
CA ASN A 37 8.77 9.00 -2.40
C ASN A 37 8.54 7.50 -2.17
N MET A 38 7.29 7.14 -1.85
CA MET A 38 6.89 5.78 -1.51
C MET A 38 6.99 4.86 -2.73
N THR A 39 7.52 3.64 -2.52
CA THR A 39 7.58 2.59 -3.54
C THR A 39 6.77 1.37 -3.09
N LEU A 40 6.37 0.54 -4.04
CA LEU A 40 5.65 -0.70 -3.73
C LEU A 40 6.44 -1.61 -2.78
N LYS A 41 7.75 -1.75 -3.01
CA LYS A 41 8.65 -2.55 -2.17
C LYS A 41 8.63 -2.06 -0.71
N LEU A 42 8.86 -0.76 -0.50
CA LEU A 42 8.85 -0.17 0.84
C LEU A 42 7.47 -0.30 1.50
N LEU A 43 6.38 -0.08 0.76
CA LEU A 43 5.02 -0.20 1.27
C LEU A 43 4.72 -1.63 1.76
N GLN A 44 5.19 -2.65 1.03
CA GLN A 44 5.03 -4.06 1.37
C GLN A 44 5.92 -4.50 2.54
N GLU A 45 7.20 -4.13 2.53
CA GLU A 45 8.18 -4.50 3.57
C GLU A 45 7.84 -3.86 4.92
N THR A 46 7.55 -2.57 4.91
CA THR A 46 7.29 -1.80 6.13
C THR A 46 5.87 -1.98 6.66
N ARG A 47 4.94 -2.41 5.79
CA ARG A 47 3.51 -2.54 6.07
C ARG A 47 2.83 -1.27 6.60
N ILE A 48 3.45 -0.10 6.36
CA ILE A 48 2.97 1.22 6.83
C ILE A 48 1.54 1.54 6.38
N GLY A 49 1.09 1.00 5.25
CA GLY A 49 -0.27 1.14 4.75
C GLY A 49 -1.34 0.65 5.72
N MET A 50 -1.06 -0.40 6.49
CA MET A 50 -1.99 -0.92 7.50
C MET A 50 -2.09 0.02 8.70
N SER A 51 -0.96 0.52 9.20
CA SER A 51 -0.90 1.45 10.32
C SER A 51 -1.61 2.77 10.01
N VAL A 52 -1.41 3.34 8.82
CA VAL A 52 -2.12 4.56 8.36
C VAL A 52 -3.62 4.32 8.22
N ASN A 53 -4.04 3.14 7.75
CA ASN A 53 -5.46 2.79 7.70
C ASN A 53 -6.06 2.60 9.11
N GLY A 54 -5.27 2.15 10.08
CA GLY A 54 -5.64 2.14 11.50
C GLY A 54 -5.98 3.55 11.98
N ILE A 55 -5.07 4.50 11.77
CA ILE A 55 -5.29 5.92 12.13
C ILE A 55 -6.55 6.47 11.46
N ARG A 56 -6.75 6.22 10.15
CA ARG A 56 -7.96 6.65 9.44
C ARG A 56 -9.26 6.15 10.07
N LYS A 57 -9.26 4.95 10.68
CA LYS A 57 -10.45 4.32 11.28
C LYS A 57 -10.70 4.75 12.72
N HIS A 58 -9.64 5.06 13.47
CA HIS A 58 -9.70 5.29 14.92
C HIS A 58 -9.52 6.75 15.32
N CYS A 59 -8.97 7.60 14.45
CA CYS A 59 -8.89 9.02 14.68
C CYS A 59 -10.25 9.69 14.46
N THR A 60 -10.54 10.75 15.23
CA THR A 60 -11.74 11.59 15.08
C THR A 60 -11.45 12.95 14.44
N ASP A 61 -10.17 13.30 14.27
CA ASP A 61 -9.74 14.54 13.64
C ASP A 61 -9.90 14.45 12.11
N GLU A 62 -10.73 15.33 11.55
CA GLU A 62 -11.05 15.32 10.12
C GLU A 62 -9.82 15.61 9.23
N GLU A 63 -8.89 16.47 9.67
CA GLU A 63 -7.68 16.80 8.91
C GLU A 63 -6.77 15.57 8.83
N VAL A 64 -6.59 14.87 9.96
CA VAL A 64 -5.82 13.62 10.03
C VAL A 64 -6.45 12.54 9.15
N ILE A 65 -7.78 12.37 9.22
CA ILE A 65 -8.50 11.39 8.41
C ILE A 65 -8.37 11.71 6.91
N ALA A 66 -8.50 12.97 6.53
CA ALA A 66 -8.39 13.42 5.14
C ALA A 66 -6.99 13.13 4.58
N LEU A 67 -5.94 13.46 5.34
CA LEU A 67 -4.56 13.20 4.94
C LEU A 67 -4.27 11.71 4.82
N ALA A 68 -4.75 10.89 5.76
CA ALA A 68 -4.63 9.43 5.70
C ALA A 68 -5.34 8.85 4.47
N LYS A 69 -6.53 9.36 4.09
CA LYS A 69 -7.23 8.95 2.86
C LYS A 69 -6.42 9.25 1.60
N VAL A 70 -5.78 10.43 1.52
CA VAL A 70 -4.92 10.80 0.39
C VAL A 70 -3.75 9.83 0.25
N LEU A 71 -3.00 9.58 1.33
CA LEU A 71 -1.87 8.65 1.34
C LEU A 71 -2.30 7.24 0.90
N ILE A 72 -3.40 6.72 1.45
CA ILE A 72 -3.92 5.39 1.08
C ILE A 72 -4.32 5.35 -0.41
N LYS A 73 -4.93 6.41 -0.94
CA LYS A 73 -5.29 6.49 -2.36
C LYS A 73 -4.05 6.47 -3.25
N ASP A 74 -3.03 7.28 -2.93
CA ASP A 74 -1.78 7.33 -3.68
C ASP A 74 -1.04 6.00 -3.65
N TRP A 75 -1.00 5.32 -2.51
CA TRP A 75 -0.36 4.01 -2.36
C TRP A 75 -1.15 2.88 -3.02
N LYS A 76 -2.48 2.94 -3.03
CA LYS A 76 -3.31 2.02 -3.81
C LYS A 76 -3.06 2.14 -5.31
N ARG A 77 -2.75 3.34 -5.82
CA ARG A 77 -2.35 3.50 -7.23
C ARG A 77 -1.04 2.77 -7.55
N LEU A 78 -0.09 2.74 -6.61
CA LEU A 78 1.15 1.94 -6.75
C LEU A 78 0.86 0.42 -6.84
N LEU A 79 -0.21 -0.04 -6.18
CA LEU A 79 -0.69 -1.42 -6.29
C LEU A 79 -1.44 -1.64 -7.61
N GLY A 80 -2.32 -0.71 -8.00
CA GLY A 80 -3.09 -0.73 -9.26
C GLY A 80 -2.21 -0.86 -10.49
N THR A 81 -1.08 -0.14 -10.53
CA THR A 81 -0.10 -0.30 -11.62
C THR A 81 0.48 -1.72 -11.69
N HIS A 82 0.57 -2.44 -10.57
CA HIS A 82 1.04 -3.83 -10.54
C HIS A 82 -0.10 -4.84 -10.72
N THR A 83 -1.31 -4.59 -10.18
CA THR A 83 -2.46 -5.51 -10.26
C THR A 83 -3.25 -5.37 -11.54
N ASP A 84 -3.33 -4.20 -12.18
CA ASP A 84 -3.92 -4.08 -13.51
C ASP A 84 -3.00 -4.73 -14.54
N LEU A 85 -1.68 -4.63 -14.36
CA LEU A 85 -0.71 -5.45 -15.10
C LEU A 85 -0.80 -6.92 -14.70
N HIS A 86 -0.94 -7.31 -13.43
CA HIS A 86 -1.08 -8.73 -13.06
C HIS A 86 -2.41 -9.31 -13.50
N ALA A 87 -3.51 -8.55 -13.54
CA ALA A 87 -4.79 -8.99 -14.06
C ALA A 87 -4.74 -9.07 -15.59
N TYR A 88 -4.16 -8.08 -16.26
CA TYR A 88 -3.92 -8.08 -17.71
C TYR A 88 -2.96 -9.20 -18.13
N TYR A 89 -1.85 -9.39 -17.42
CA TYR A 89 -0.88 -10.46 -17.64
C TYR A 89 -1.39 -11.82 -17.14
N SER A 90 -2.19 -11.94 -16.08
CA SER A 90 -2.79 -13.21 -15.64
C SER A 90 -3.91 -13.67 -16.57
N VAL A 91 -4.69 -12.74 -17.13
CA VAL A 91 -5.60 -13.05 -18.25
C VAL A 91 -4.76 -13.43 -19.48
N SER A 92 -3.63 -12.75 -19.73
CA SER A 92 -2.74 -13.08 -20.84
C SER A 92 -1.96 -14.39 -20.65
N THR A 93 -1.67 -14.87 -19.42
CA THR A 93 -1.10 -16.20 -19.19
C THR A 93 -2.17 -17.26 -19.37
N ALA A 94 -3.41 -17.05 -18.94
CA ALA A 94 -4.50 -17.97 -19.24
C ALA A 94 -4.71 -18.09 -20.76
N VAL A 95 -4.64 -16.97 -21.49
CA VAL A 95 -4.73 -16.96 -22.96
C VAL A 95 -3.48 -17.57 -23.60
N LYS A 96 -2.26 -17.35 -23.09
CA LYS A 96 -1.04 -18.02 -23.58
C LYS A 96 -1.05 -19.52 -23.27
N TRP A 97 -1.51 -19.96 -22.11
CA TRP A 97 -1.67 -21.37 -21.77
C TRP A 97 -2.74 -22.03 -22.63
N LEU A 98 -3.87 -21.36 -22.90
CA LEU A 98 -4.91 -21.86 -23.81
C LEU A 98 -4.45 -21.88 -25.28
N LEU A 99 -3.68 -20.88 -25.74
CA LEU A 99 -3.08 -20.88 -27.08
C LEU A 99 -1.98 -21.94 -27.21
N VAL A 100 -1.12 -22.11 -26.21
CA VAL A 100 -0.09 -23.16 -26.18
C VAL A 100 -0.73 -24.55 -26.11
N GLN A 101 -1.80 -24.72 -25.35
CA GLN A 101 -2.54 -25.97 -25.25
C GLN A 101 -3.36 -26.27 -26.54
N SER A 102 -3.85 -25.24 -27.22
CA SER A 102 -4.51 -25.37 -28.53
C SER A 102 -3.52 -25.72 -29.65
N ILE A 103 -2.32 -25.13 -29.64
CA ILE A 103 -1.25 -25.48 -30.59
C ILE A 103 -0.71 -26.89 -30.34
N HIS A 104 -0.70 -27.38 -29.09
CA HIS A 104 -0.25 -28.74 -28.78
C HIS A 104 -1.30 -29.83 -29.11
N GLN A 105 -2.59 -29.48 -29.23
CA GLN A 105 -3.64 -30.42 -29.64
C GLN A 105 -3.95 -30.41 -31.14
N HIS A 106 -3.48 -29.41 -31.88
CA HIS A 106 -3.63 -29.30 -33.33
C HIS A 106 -2.29 -29.19 -34.07
N GLY A 107 -1.29 -29.93 -33.60
CA GLY A 107 -0.14 -30.30 -34.41
C GLY A 107 -0.52 -31.45 -35.36
N VAL A 108 -0.80 -31.09 -36.61
CA VAL A 108 -0.44 -31.89 -37.78
C VAL A 108 0.94 -31.41 -38.22
#